data_AF-A0A383DDU7-F1
#
_entry.id   AF-A0A383DDU7-F1
#
_cell.length_a   1.000
_cell.length_b   1.000
_cell.length_c   1.000
_cell.angle_alpha   90.00
_cell.angle_beta   90.00
_cell.angle_gamma   90.00
#
_symmetry.space_group_name_H-M   'P 1'
#
loop_
_entity.id
_entity.type
_entity.pdbx_description
1 polymer ?
#
loop_
_entity_poly.entity_id
_entity_poly.type
_entity_poly.pdbx_seq_one_letter_code
_entity_poly.pdbx_strand_id
1 'polypeptide(L)'
;ATMFGDLDPISEHPEFRNPTARLAVMDDQGLESAFLFPTLGVGMQEALKHDIPALQAAFTAFNSWLDEDWGFDRDGRLFAAPMLTLADPDSAVAEIDRVLSMGARIVVMVPGPVPTDDGYRSPGMADYDPAWARLQEARVPVAFHAGLSGTGQYAKVWESGTGQFEAFRHSAFPLVAFTDRSISDTFAALICHGALDRFPELQLVSIENGGMWVPELFRHLTAAHGKMPFAFPSHP
;
A
#
# COMPACT_ATOMS: atom_id res chain seq x y z
N ALA A 1 -9.85 6.39 -29.32
CA ALA A 1 -8.68 5.55 -29.05
C ALA A 1 -9.04 4.62 -27.91
N THR A 2 -8.83 3.31 -28.04
CA THR A 2 -8.86 2.40 -26.88
C THR A 2 -7.72 2.81 -25.96
N MET A 3 -7.98 2.87 -24.65
CA MET A 3 -7.03 3.40 -23.67
C MET A 3 -5.70 2.62 -23.59
N PHE A 4 -5.69 1.39 -24.11
CA PHE A 4 -4.57 0.45 -24.02
C PHE A 4 -4.00 -0.02 -25.36
N GLY A 5 -4.48 0.50 -26.50
CA GLY A 5 -4.09 -0.07 -27.79
C GLY A 5 -4.58 -1.52 -27.95
N ASP A 6 -3.75 -2.36 -28.59
CA ASP A 6 -3.99 -3.80 -28.73
C ASP A 6 -3.46 -4.53 -27.49
N LEU A 7 -4.31 -5.34 -26.85
CA LEU A 7 -3.97 -6.09 -25.63
C LEU A 7 -3.49 -7.49 -25.99
N ASP A 8 -2.36 -7.91 -25.41
CA ASP A 8 -1.88 -9.29 -25.54
C ASP A 8 -2.74 -10.25 -24.70
N PRO A 9 -3.13 -11.43 -25.23
CA PRO A 9 -3.91 -12.40 -24.46
C PRO A 9 -3.14 -12.95 -23.26
N ILE A 10 -3.74 -12.93 -22.07
CA ILE A 10 -3.14 -13.52 -20.85
C ILE A 10 -2.85 -15.04 -20.98
N SER A 11 -3.45 -15.71 -21.95
CA SER A 11 -3.14 -17.12 -22.28
C SER A 11 -1.79 -17.29 -22.98
N GLU A 12 -1.27 -16.24 -23.61
CA GLU A 12 0.03 -16.24 -24.29
C GLU A 12 1.18 -15.83 -23.36
N HIS A 13 0.84 -15.35 -22.15
CA HIS A 13 1.76 -14.87 -21.13
C HIS A 13 1.63 -15.65 -19.81
N PRO A 14 2.05 -16.94 -19.77
CA PRO A 14 1.97 -17.76 -18.56
C PRO A 14 2.73 -17.16 -17.37
N GLU A 15 3.79 -16.39 -17.61
CA GLU A 15 4.60 -15.69 -16.59
C GLU A 15 3.81 -14.68 -15.75
N PHE A 16 2.61 -14.29 -16.18
CA PHE A 16 1.73 -13.42 -15.39
C PHE A 16 0.98 -14.18 -14.29
N ARG A 17 0.90 -15.51 -14.37
CA ARG A 17 0.10 -16.35 -13.44
C ARG A 17 0.80 -17.64 -13.01
N ASN A 18 2.05 -17.84 -13.38
CA ASN A 18 2.82 -19.04 -13.02
C ASN A 18 4.22 -18.64 -12.55
N PRO A 19 4.62 -19.01 -11.31
CA PRO A 19 5.91 -18.61 -10.75
C PRO A 19 7.09 -19.19 -11.53
N THR A 20 7.00 -20.43 -12.01
CA THR A 20 8.08 -21.07 -12.78
C THR A 20 8.31 -20.37 -14.12
N ALA A 21 7.24 -20.04 -14.85
CA ALA A 21 7.36 -19.25 -16.08
C ALA A 21 7.90 -17.84 -15.80
N ARG A 22 7.52 -17.23 -14.67
CA ARG A 22 8.03 -15.93 -14.25
C ARG A 22 9.53 -15.94 -13.99
N LEU A 23 10.05 -16.97 -13.33
CA LEU A 23 11.49 -17.10 -13.06
C LEU A 23 12.31 -17.19 -14.36
N ALA A 24 11.82 -17.93 -15.36
CA ALA A 24 12.48 -18.00 -16.67
C ALA A 24 12.54 -16.62 -17.36
N VAL A 25 11.45 -15.85 -17.30
CA VAL A 25 11.43 -14.47 -17.82
C VAL A 25 12.37 -13.56 -17.03
N MET A 26 12.47 -13.74 -15.70
CA MET A 26 13.45 -13.01 -14.89
C MET A 26 14.89 -13.34 -15.31
N ASP A 27 15.19 -14.59 -15.65
CA ASP A 27 16.51 -14.98 -16.18
C ASP A 27 16.82 -14.27 -17.50
N ASP A 28 15.86 -14.25 -18.43
CA ASP A 28 15.98 -13.55 -19.71
C ASP A 28 16.14 -12.03 -19.53
N GLN A 29 15.49 -11.45 -18.52
CA GLN A 29 15.60 -10.04 -18.16
C GLN A 29 16.88 -9.69 -17.38
N GLY A 30 17.66 -10.70 -16.94
CA GLY A 30 18.83 -10.50 -16.10
C GLY A 30 18.50 -10.05 -14.67
N LEU A 31 17.32 -10.38 -14.16
CA LEU A 31 16.87 -10.05 -12.81
C LEU A 31 17.25 -11.17 -11.83
N GLU A 32 18.10 -10.85 -10.86
CA GLU A 32 18.45 -11.75 -9.77
C GLU A 32 17.22 -12.05 -8.89
N SER A 33 16.51 -11.00 -8.50
CA SER A 33 15.31 -11.06 -7.68
C SER A 33 14.27 -9.99 -8.02
N ALA A 34 13.04 -10.19 -7.59
CA ALA A 34 11.92 -9.27 -7.79
C ALA A 34 10.94 -9.31 -6.61
N PHE A 35 10.37 -8.15 -6.28
CA PHE A 35 9.16 -8.08 -5.46
C PHE A 35 7.93 -8.31 -6.34
N LEU A 36 6.99 -9.12 -5.85
CA LEU A 36 5.71 -9.37 -6.51
C LEU A 36 4.58 -8.69 -5.73
N PHE A 37 3.95 -7.70 -6.36
CA PHE A 37 2.87 -6.89 -5.79
C PHE A 37 1.51 -7.21 -6.46
N PRO A 38 0.39 -6.99 -5.75
CA PRO A 38 -0.95 -7.15 -6.31
C PRO A 38 -1.24 -6.16 -7.44
N THR A 39 -1.98 -6.59 -8.47
CA THR A 39 -2.55 -5.68 -9.48
C THR A 39 -3.99 -5.30 -9.16
N LEU A 40 -4.90 -6.26 -9.00
CA LEU A 40 -6.30 -5.98 -8.65
C LEU A 40 -6.49 -5.83 -7.13
N GLY A 41 -5.62 -6.45 -6.33
CA GLY A 41 -5.70 -6.42 -4.87
C GLY A 41 -5.65 -5.00 -4.30
N VAL A 42 -4.95 -4.07 -4.95
CA VAL A 42 -4.84 -2.65 -4.53
C VAL A 42 -6.17 -1.87 -4.55
N GLY A 43 -7.25 -2.48 -5.05
CA GLY A 43 -8.61 -1.93 -4.98
C GLY A 43 -9.49 -2.53 -3.87
N MET A 44 -9.07 -3.63 -3.25
CA MET A 44 -9.91 -4.39 -2.31
C MET A 44 -10.29 -3.59 -1.07
N GLN A 45 -9.35 -2.83 -0.49
CA GLN A 45 -9.61 -2.03 0.71
C GLN A 45 -10.72 -1.00 0.48
N GLU A 46 -10.63 -0.25 -0.61
CA GLU A 46 -11.62 0.77 -0.95
C GLU A 46 -12.99 0.16 -1.26
N ALA A 47 -13.03 -1.02 -1.90
CA ALA A 47 -14.28 -1.72 -2.21
C ALA A 47 -15.00 -2.26 -0.96
N LEU A 48 -14.24 -2.69 0.06
CA LEU A 48 -14.77 -3.35 1.26
C LEU A 48 -14.74 -2.48 2.52
N LYS A 49 -14.38 -1.19 2.41
CA LYS A 49 -14.24 -0.28 3.56
C LYS A 49 -15.47 -0.08 4.44
N HIS A 50 -16.64 -0.49 3.98
CA HIS A 50 -17.91 -0.40 4.71
C HIS A 50 -18.30 -1.73 5.39
N ASP A 51 -17.47 -2.77 5.26
CA ASP A 51 -17.64 -4.08 5.87
C ASP A 51 -16.26 -4.58 6.32
N ILE A 52 -15.83 -4.13 7.51
CA ILE A 52 -14.50 -4.46 8.05
C ILE A 52 -14.30 -5.98 8.21
N PRO A 53 -15.28 -6.76 8.69
CA PRO A 53 -15.17 -8.23 8.70
C PRO A 53 -14.94 -8.84 7.31
N ALA A 54 -15.65 -8.37 6.28
CA ALA A 54 -15.43 -8.85 4.91
C ALA A 54 -14.07 -8.43 4.37
N LEU A 55 -13.62 -7.21 4.66
CA LEU A 55 -12.30 -6.69 4.31
C LEU A 55 -11.19 -7.59 4.87
N GLN A 56 -11.24 -7.90 6.17
CA GLN A 56 -10.28 -8.79 6.83
C GLN A 56 -10.26 -10.17 6.17
N ALA A 57 -11.43 -10.80 6.02
CA ALA A 57 -11.55 -12.12 5.44
C ALA A 57 -10.99 -12.16 4.01
N ALA A 58 -11.26 -11.12 3.22
CA ALA A 58 -10.76 -11.01 1.85
C ALA A 58 -9.23 -10.87 1.80
N PHE A 59 -8.62 -10.08 2.71
CA PHE A 59 -7.16 -9.93 2.78
C PHE A 59 -6.48 -11.23 3.21
N THR A 60 -7.00 -11.92 4.23
CA THR A 60 -6.47 -13.23 4.65
C THR A 60 -6.62 -14.28 3.54
N ALA A 61 -7.74 -14.28 2.82
CA ALA A 61 -7.94 -15.18 1.68
C ALA A 61 -6.98 -14.86 0.53
N PHE A 62 -6.79 -13.57 0.21
CA PHE A 62 -5.82 -13.13 -0.79
C PHE A 62 -4.40 -13.56 -0.43
N ASN A 63 -3.98 -13.37 0.83
CA ASN A 63 -2.65 -13.77 1.29
C ASN A 63 -2.46 -15.28 1.29
N SER A 64 -3.50 -16.06 1.57
CA SER A 64 -3.46 -17.52 1.47
C SER A 64 -3.28 -17.98 0.01
N TRP A 65 -4.04 -17.39 -0.93
CA TRP A 65 -3.86 -17.64 -2.36
C TRP A 65 -2.47 -17.23 -2.85
N LEU A 66 -1.97 -16.07 -2.40
CA LEU A 66 -0.67 -15.55 -2.81
C LEU A 66 0.45 -16.51 -2.42
N ASP A 67 0.43 -17.03 -1.19
CA ASP A 67 1.42 -17.99 -0.74
C ASP A 67 1.28 -19.36 -1.41
N GLU A 68 0.05 -19.80 -1.69
CA GLU A 68 -0.20 -21.06 -2.40
C GLU A 68 0.37 -21.01 -3.83
N ASP A 69 0.00 -20.00 -4.62
CA ASP A 69 0.40 -19.93 -6.02
C ASP A 69 1.84 -19.45 -6.19
N TRP A 70 2.23 -18.38 -5.49
CA TRP A 70 3.52 -17.70 -5.70
C TRP A 70 4.53 -18.02 -4.61
N GLY A 71 4.08 -18.11 -3.37
CA GLY A 71 4.93 -18.23 -2.19
C GLY A 71 5.51 -16.88 -1.78
N PHE A 72 5.55 -16.59 -0.48
CA PHE A 72 6.13 -15.33 0.01
C PHE A 72 7.64 -15.22 -0.21
N ASP A 73 8.36 -16.35 -0.11
CA ASP A 73 9.81 -16.47 -0.35
C ASP A 73 10.17 -17.95 -0.62
N ARG A 74 9.63 -18.53 -1.71
CA ARG A 74 9.79 -19.98 -1.99
C ARG A 74 11.12 -20.32 -2.63
N ASP A 75 11.61 -19.44 -3.49
CA ASP A 75 12.77 -19.69 -4.36
C ASP A 75 13.96 -18.76 -4.07
N GLY A 76 13.83 -17.84 -3.11
CA GLY A 76 14.86 -16.85 -2.77
C GLY A 76 15.07 -15.77 -3.83
N ARG A 77 14.22 -15.70 -4.86
CA ARG A 77 14.30 -14.77 -5.99
C ARG A 77 13.03 -13.96 -6.16
N LEU A 78 11.86 -14.55 -5.95
CA LEU A 78 10.58 -13.88 -6.02
C LEU A 78 10.00 -13.71 -4.62
N PHE A 79 9.82 -12.45 -4.20
CA PHE A 79 9.33 -12.10 -2.88
C PHE A 79 7.91 -11.54 -3.00
N ALA A 80 6.90 -12.39 -2.81
CA ALA A 80 5.51 -11.98 -2.88
C ALA A 80 5.09 -11.22 -1.62
N ALA A 81 4.57 -10.01 -1.81
CA ALA A 81 4.18 -9.11 -0.73
C ALA A 81 2.73 -9.36 -0.31
N PRO A 82 2.46 -10.03 0.83
CA PRO A 82 1.12 -10.12 1.38
C PRO A 82 0.54 -8.73 1.68
N MET A 83 -0.74 -8.58 1.42
CA MET A 83 -1.47 -7.35 1.69
C MET A 83 -1.88 -7.28 3.16
N LEU A 84 -1.70 -6.10 3.77
CA LEU A 84 -2.16 -5.81 5.11
C LEU A 84 -3.18 -4.68 5.11
N THR A 85 -4.11 -4.75 6.05
CA THR A 85 -5.02 -3.66 6.40
C THR A 85 -4.92 -3.39 7.90
N LEU A 86 -4.98 -2.12 8.27
CA LEU A 86 -5.01 -1.68 9.68
C LEU A 86 -6.44 -1.44 10.18
N ALA A 87 -7.46 -1.75 9.39
CA ALA A 87 -8.85 -1.42 9.70
C ALA A 87 -9.33 -1.96 11.06
N ASP A 88 -8.74 -3.07 11.48
CA ASP A 88 -8.85 -3.62 12.82
C ASP A 88 -7.44 -3.93 13.36
N PRO A 89 -6.97 -3.22 14.40
CA PRO A 89 -5.60 -3.35 14.90
C PRO A 89 -5.23 -4.76 15.35
N ASP A 90 -6.14 -5.45 16.05
CA ASP A 90 -5.85 -6.78 16.60
C ASP A 90 -5.68 -7.82 15.49
N SER A 91 -6.57 -7.80 14.49
CA SER A 91 -6.46 -8.68 13.33
C SER A 91 -5.27 -8.32 12.45
N ALA A 92 -4.90 -7.04 12.36
CA ALA A 92 -3.72 -6.61 11.62
C ALA A 92 -2.44 -7.24 12.23
N VAL A 93 -2.30 -7.22 13.55
CA VAL A 93 -1.18 -7.87 14.25
C VAL A 93 -1.20 -9.38 14.02
N ALA A 94 -2.36 -10.02 14.15
CA ALA A 94 -2.48 -11.47 13.94
C ALA A 94 -2.09 -11.88 12.51
N GLU A 95 -2.51 -11.10 11.49
CA GLU A 95 -2.16 -11.36 10.10
C GLU A 95 -0.68 -11.08 9.83
N ILE A 96 -0.09 -10.03 10.42
CA ILE A 96 1.36 -9.78 10.38
C ILE A 96 2.11 -11.00 10.92
N ASP A 97 1.79 -11.46 12.13
CA ASP A 97 2.45 -12.61 12.75
C ASP A 97 2.31 -13.86 11.88
N ARG A 98 1.12 -14.07 11.29
CA ARG A 98 0.86 -15.19 10.38
C ARG A 98 1.76 -15.14 9.14
N VAL A 99 1.76 -14.04 8.39
CA VAL A 99 2.52 -13.96 7.14
C VAL A 99 4.03 -13.96 7.37
N LEU A 100 4.49 -13.39 8.49
CA LEU A 100 5.89 -13.48 8.92
C LEU A 100 6.29 -14.93 9.23
N SER A 101 5.43 -15.68 9.92
CA SER A 101 5.68 -17.12 10.19
C SER A 101 5.75 -17.97 8.91
N MET A 102 5.14 -17.49 7.82
CA MET A 102 5.14 -18.11 6.50
C MET A 102 6.30 -17.62 5.61
N GLY A 103 7.16 -16.72 6.11
CA GLY A 103 8.38 -16.29 5.43
C GLY A 103 8.28 -14.97 4.65
N ALA A 104 7.24 -14.17 4.86
CA ALA A 104 7.12 -12.86 4.22
C ALA A 104 8.34 -11.96 4.51
N ARG A 105 8.97 -11.46 3.44
CA ARG A 105 10.15 -10.57 3.50
C ARG A 105 9.80 -9.09 3.35
N ILE A 106 8.60 -8.81 2.86
CA ILE A 106 8.03 -7.49 2.65
C ILE A 106 6.52 -7.62 2.76
N VAL A 107 5.84 -6.59 3.24
CA VAL A 107 4.37 -6.52 3.26
C VAL A 107 3.92 -5.32 2.44
N VAL A 108 2.70 -5.32 1.92
CA VAL A 108 2.17 -4.21 1.13
C VAL A 108 0.90 -3.64 1.72
N MET A 109 0.81 -2.32 1.72
CA MET A 109 -0.39 -1.54 2.03
C MET A 109 -0.64 -0.54 0.90
N VAL A 110 -1.89 -0.13 0.73
CA VAL A 110 -2.23 0.99 -0.16
C VAL A 110 -2.07 2.28 0.64
N PRO A 111 -1.37 3.32 0.12
CA PRO A 111 -1.21 4.58 0.83
C PRO A 111 -2.57 5.26 1.01
N GLY A 112 -2.87 5.70 2.23
CA GLY A 112 -4.06 6.47 2.54
C GLY A 112 -4.45 6.36 4.00
N PRO A 113 -5.58 6.96 4.37
CA PRO A 113 -6.15 6.78 5.69
C PRO A 113 -6.70 5.35 5.86
N VAL A 114 -6.70 4.88 7.10
CA VAL A 114 -7.22 3.57 7.49
C VAL A 114 -8.74 3.64 7.61
N PRO A 115 -9.53 2.79 6.92
CA PRO A 115 -10.96 2.76 7.09
C PRO A 115 -11.36 2.21 8.46
N THR A 116 -12.41 2.78 9.05
CA THR A 116 -13.00 2.39 10.34
C THR A 116 -14.52 2.39 10.20
N ASP A 117 -15.26 1.77 11.13
CA ASP A 117 -16.73 1.77 11.11
C ASP A 117 -17.35 3.18 10.98
N ASP A 118 -16.73 4.18 11.63
CA ASP A 118 -17.21 5.58 11.63
C ASP A 118 -16.50 6.49 10.59
N GLY A 119 -15.77 5.92 9.62
CA GLY A 119 -15.09 6.68 8.57
C GLY A 119 -13.62 6.31 8.41
N TYR A 120 -12.72 7.22 8.79
CA TYR A 120 -11.29 7.05 8.56
C TYR A 120 -10.45 7.54 9.71
N ARG A 121 -9.28 6.93 9.87
CA ARG A 121 -8.25 7.32 10.83
C ARG A 121 -6.88 7.41 10.17
N SER A 122 -6.01 8.26 10.72
CA SER A 122 -4.62 8.33 10.28
C SER A 122 -3.88 7.02 10.63
N PRO A 123 -3.08 6.45 9.71
CA PRO A 123 -2.23 5.29 10.00
C PRO A 123 -1.15 5.57 11.06
N GLY A 124 -0.85 6.85 11.33
CA GLY A 124 0.11 7.25 12.37
C GLY A 124 -0.45 7.33 13.80
N MET A 125 -1.73 7.01 14.01
CA MET A 125 -2.34 7.02 15.35
C MET A 125 -1.85 5.85 16.22
N ALA A 126 -1.83 6.08 17.54
CA ALA A 126 -1.32 5.12 18.52
C ALA A 126 -2.07 3.77 18.54
N ASP A 127 -3.31 3.72 18.05
CA ASP A 127 -4.07 2.47 17.91
C ASP A 127 -3.36 1.45 17.01
N TYR A 128 -2.53 1.92 16.07
CA TYR A 128 -1.82 1.07 15.10
C TYR A 128 -0.37 0.77 15.52
N ASP A 129 0.07 1.31 16.65
CA ASP A 129 1.41 1.08 17.20
C ASP A 129 1.79 -0.40 17.33
N PRO A 130 0.90 -1.32 17.76
CA PRO A 130 1.23 -2.75 17.82
C PRO A 130 1.66 -3.32 16.45
N ALA A 131 0.99 -2.93 15.36
CA ALA A 131 1.34 -3.40 14.02
C ALA A 131 2.71 -2.86 13.58
N TRP A 132 2.96 -1.56 13.80
CA TRP A 132 4.24 -0.93 13.49
C TRP A 132 5.40 -1.50 14.32
N ALA A 133 5.16 -1.75 15.61
CA ALA A 133 6.12 -2.38 16.50
C ALA A 133 6.53 -3.75 15.97
N ARG A 134 5.57 -4.60 15.57
CA ARG A 134 5.84 -5.94 15.04
C ARG A 134 6.66 -5.91 13.75
N LEU A 135 6.30 -5.04 12.81
CA LEU A 135 7.02 -4.89 11.55
C LEU A 135 8.44 -4.37 11.75
N GLN A 136 8.62 -3.43 12.68
CA GLN A 136 9.95 -2.94 13.08
C GLN A 136 10.78 -4.05 13.77
N GLU A 137 10.22 -4.77 14.74
CA GLU A 137 10.88 -5.88 15.45
C GLU A 137 11.35 -6.96 14.48
N ALA A 138 10.50 -7.30 13.50
CA ALA A 138 10.79 -8.27 12.46
C ALA A 138 11.77 -7.74 11.40
N ARG A 139 12.01 -6.41 11.35
CA ARG A 139 12.75 -5.72 10.27
C ARG A 139 12.19 -6.05 8.89
N VAL A 140 10.87 -6.09 8.77
CA VAL A 140 10.17 -6.35 7.51
C VAL A 140 9.65 -5.01 6.97
N PRO A 141 10.10 -4.58 5.77
CA PRO A 141 9.64 -3.34 5.19
C PRO A 141 8.15 -3.37 4.84
N VAL A 142 7.53 -2.19 4.94
CA VAL A 142 6.17 -1.93 4.46
C VAL A 142 6.26 -1.18 3.14
N ALA A 143 5.83 -1.82 2.07
CA ALA A 143 5.64 -1.15 0.79
C ALA A 143 4.28 -0.44 0.77
N PHE A 144 4.30 0.87 0.56
CA PHE A 144 3.13 1.61 0.11
C PHE A 144 3.10 1.63 -1.41
N HIS A 145 2.30 0.73 -2.00
CA HIS A 145 2.15 0.58 -3.44
C HIS A 145 1.00 1.43 -3.97
N ALA A 146 1.16 2.07 -5.13
CA ALA A 146 0.08 2.84 -5.75
C ALA A 146 -1.19 1.98 -5.89
N GLY A 147 -2.34 2.60 -5.60
CA GLY A 147 -3.60 1.87 -5.48
C GLY A 147 -4.76 2.80 -5.20
N LEU A 148 -5.93 2.22 -4.94
CA LEU A 148 -7.12 3.00 -4.62
C LEU A 148 -7.12 3.41 -3.17
N SER A 149 -6.86 4.69 -2.96
CA SER A 149 -6.87 5.31 -1.65
C SER A 149 -8.15 6.10 -1.41
N GLY A 150 -8.41 6.44 -0.14
CA GLY A 150 -9.51 7.33 0.24
C GLY A 150 -9.46 8.72 -0.43
N THR A 151 -8.39 9.09 -1.14
CA THR A 151 -8.30 10.39 -1.85
C THR A 151 -9.29 10.52 -3.00
N GLY A 152 -9.83 9.41 -3.52
CA GLY A 152 -10.94 9.43 -4.47
C GLY A 152 -12.18 10.17 -3.93
N GLN A 153 -12.32 10.32 -2.62
CA GLN A 153 -13.37 11.13 -2.01
C GLN A 153 -13.21 12.62 -2.31
N TYR A 154 -11.99 13.14 -2.44
CA TYR A 154 -11.76 14.52 -2.84
C TYR A 154 -12.22 14.74 -4.28
N ALA A 155 -11.97 13.79 -5.19
CA ALA A 155 -12.48 13.88 -6.55
C ALA A 155 -14.01 13.99 -6.59
N LYS A 156 -14.72 13.20 -5.76
CA LYS A 156 -16.18 13.18 -5.70
C LYS A 156 -16.81 14.51 -5.29
N VAL A 157 -16.10 15.40 -4.58
CA VAL A 157 -16.63 16.73 -4.24
C VAL A 157 -16.45 17.74 -5.39
N TRP A 158 -15.55 17.48 -6.33
CA TRP A 158 -15.31 18.31 -7.52
C TRP A 158 -16.06 17.82 -8.77
N GLU A 159 -16.47 16.55 -8.78
CA GLU A 159 -17.12 15.90 -9.92
C GLU A 159 -18.58 15.56 -9.64
N SER A 160 -19.46 15.78 -10.62
CA SER A 160 -20.86 15.33 -10.56
C SER A 160 -20.97 13.94 -11.19
N GLY A 161 -21.15 12.89 -10.38
CA GLY A 161 -21.25 11.51 -10.86
C GLY A 161 -21.51 10.48 -9.76
N THR A 162 -21.75 9.22 -10.14
CA THR A 162 -22.06 8.11 -9.21
C THR A 162 -20.89 7.71 -8.31
N GLY A 163 -19.69 8.24 -8.57
CA GLY A 163 -18.49 8.01 -7.76
C GLY A 163 -18.07 6.53 -7.70
N GLN A 164 -18.54 5.72 -8.65
CA GLN A 164 -18.12 4.32 -8.79
C GLN A 164 -16.78 4.29 -9.51
N PHE A 165 -15.85 3.53 -8.92
CA PHE A 165 -14.54 3.33 -9.52
C PHE A 165 -14.67 2.39 -10.71
N GLU A 166 -14.10 2.79 -11.85
CA GLU A 166 -13.83 1.91 -12.98
C GLU A 166 -12.31 1.78 -13.10
N ALA A 167 -11.80 0.56 -12.94
CA ALA A 167 -10.40 0.29 -13.20
C ALA A 167 -10.06 0.81 -14.60
N PHE A 168 -8.97 1.57 -14.69
CA PHE A 168 -8.46 2.04 -15.95
C PHE A 168 -9.37 3.00 -16.73
N ARG A 169 -10.29 3.70 -16.06
CA ARG A 169 -11.04 4.83 -16.62
C ARG A 169 -11.03 5.98 -15.63
N HIS A 170 -10.03 6.85 -15.79
CA HIS A 170 -9.82 7.99 -14.91
C HIS A 170 -10.34 9.28 -15.54
N SER A 171 -11.02 10.09 -14.76
CA SER A 171 -11.21 11.50 -15.09
C SER A 171 -9.85 12.22 -15.12
N ALA A 172 -9.73 13.25 -15.95
CA ALA A 172 -8.50 14.03 -16.06
C ALA A 172 -8.19 14.82 -14.78
N PHE A 173 -9.22 15.26 -14.03
CA PHE A 173 -9.01 16.11 -12.86
C PHE A 173 -8.25 15.39 -11.72
N PRO A 174 -8.63 14.16 -11.29
CA PRO A 174 -7.89 13.44 -10.26
C PRO A 174 -6.43 13.16 -10.64
N LEU A 175 -6.17 12.89 -11.93
CA LEU A 175 -4.83 12.67 -12.48
C LEU A 175 -3.96 13.95 -12.55
N VAL A 176 -4.53 15.13 -12.30
CA VAL A 176 -3.78 16.38 -12.23
C VAL A 176 -3.71 16.88 -10.79
N ALA A 177 -4.80 16.75 -10.04
CA ALA A 177 -4.92 17.31 -8.69
C ALA A 177 -4.37 16.40 -7.59
N PHE A 178 -4.40 15.07 -7.78
CA PHE A 178 -4.21 14.10 -6.68
C PHE A 178 -3.18 13.00 -6.95
N THR A 179 -2.48 13.04 -8.09
CA THR A 179 -1.57 11.97 -8.58
C THR A 179 -0.63 11.41 -7.52
N ASP A 180 -0.02 12.26 -6.71
CA ASP A 180 0.95 11.88 -5.68
C ASP A 180 0.49 12.26 -4.26
N ARG A 181 -0.75 12.75 -4.11
CA ARG A 181 -1.31 13.17 -2.81
C ARG A 181 -1.40 11.99 -1.84
N SER A 182 -1.81 10.83 -2.33
CA SER A 182 -2.05 9.67 -1.46
C SER A 182 -0.80 9.27 -0.70
N ILE A 183 0.34 9.15 -1.41
CA ILE A 183 1.61 8.80 -0.78
C ILE A 183 2.16 9.93 0.08
N SER A 184 2.08 11.18 -0.39
CA SER A 184 2.55 12.36 0.36
C SER A 184 1.79 12.52 1.67
N ASP A 185 0.47 12.40 1.64
CA ASP A 185 -0.41 12.55 2.80
C ASP A 185 -0.22 11.37 3.77
N THR A 186 0.05 10.16 3.27
CA THR A 186 0.37 8.98 4.11
C THR A 186 1.65 9.21 4.91
N PHE A 187 2.74 9.62 4.25
CA PHE A 187 4.00 9.91 4.93
C PHE A 187 3.87 11.12 5.87
N ALA A 188 3.16 12.17 5.46
CA ALA A 188 2.85 13.29 6.33
C ALA A 188 2.10 12.84 7.59
N ALA A 189 1.11 11.96 7.47
CA ALA A 189 0.34 11.44 8.61
C ALA A 189 1.20 10.58 9.55
N LEU A 190 2.09 9.74 9.01
CA LEU A 190 3.01 8.93 9.81
C LEU A 190 4.03 9.78 10.58
N ILE A 191 4.52 10.86 9.98
CA ILE A 191 5.45 11.82 10.60
C ILE A 191 4.70 12.69 11.63
N CYS A 192 3.66 13.42 11.20
CA CYS A 192 2.97 14.39 12.03
C CYS A 192 2.25 13.77 13.24
N HIS A 193 1.83 12.51 13.14
CA HIS A 193 1.20 11.79 14.27
C HIS A 193 2.21 10.93 15.04
N GLY A 194 3.51 11.09 14.76
CA GLY A 194 4.62 10.58 15.57
C GLY A 194 4.86 9.08 15.47
N ALA A 195 4.31 8.39 14.48
CA ALA A 195 4.58 6.95 14.31
C ALA A 195 6.06 6.71 14.02
N LEU A 196 6.69 7.55 13.19
CA LEU A 196 8.12 7.44 12.91
C LEU A 196 9.02 7.87 14.08
N ASP A 197 8.52 8.71 14.99
CA ASP A 197 9.23 9.00 16.26
C ASP A 197 9.17 7.80 17.23
N ARG A 198 8.01 7.10 17.27
CA ARG A 198 7.83 5.91 18.12
C ARG A 198 8.53 4.68 17.56
N PHE A 199 8.63 4.58 16.23
CA PHE A 199 9.24 3.46 15.50
C PHE A 199 10.33 3.95 14.52
N PRO A 200 11.47 4.44 15.02
CA PRO A 200 12.52 5.05 14.20
C PRO A 200 13.25 4.06 13.28
N GLU A 201 13.16 2.76 13.53
CA GLU A 201 13.78 1.71 12.73
C GLU A 201 12.76 1.06 11.76
N LEU A 202 11.52 1.53 11.73
CA LEU A 202 10.50 1.05 10.81
C LEU A 202 10.89 1.39 9.37
N GLN A 203 10.91 0.38 8.50
CA GLN A 203 11.29 0.53 7.11
C GLN A 203 10.06 0.71 6.24
N LEU A 204 9.93 1.87 5.59
CA LEU A 204 8.84 2.20 4.68
C LEU A 204 9.38 2.43 3.28
N VAL A 205 8.68 1.90 2.26
CA VAL A 205 9.08 2.03 0.86
C VAL A 205 7.90 2.51 0.03
N SER A 206 8.10 3.53 -0.81
CA SER A 206 7.10 3.96 -1.79
C SER A 206 7.32 3.24 -3.12
N ILE A 207 6.31 2.53 -3.62
CA ILE A 207 6.34 1.80 -4.89
C ILE A 207 5.29 2.36 -5.85
N GLU A 208 5.70 2.66 -7.08
CA GLU A 208 4.84 3.18 -8.17
C GLU A 208 4.23 4.60 -7.94
N ASN A 209 4.49 5.27 -6.81
CA ASN A 209 3.94 6.63 -6.57
C ASN A 209 4.79 7.79 -7.11
N GLY A 210 5.82 7.49 -7.92
CA GLY A 210 6.84 8.47 -8.30
C GLY A 210 7.66 9.01 -7.11
N GLY A 211 8.45 10.06 -7.35
CA GLY A 211 9.33 10.67 -6.33
C GLY A 211 9.15 12.18 -6.14
N MET A 212 8.29 12.82 -6.93
CA MET A 212 8.17 14.29 -6.95
C MET A 212 7.44 14.86 -5.72
N TRP A 213 6.72 14.04 -4.98
CA TRP A 213 6.10 14.43 -3.71
C TRP A 213 7.11 14.70 -2.59
N VAL A 214 8.31 14.10 -2.66
CA VAL A 214 9.28 14.15 -1.56
C VAL A 214 9.78 15.57 -1.28
N PRO A 215 10.27 16.36 -2.28
CA PRO A 215 10.72 17.73 -2.01
C PRO A 215 9.60 18.63 -1.48
N GLU A 216 8.38 18.47 -1.98
CA GLU A 216 7.22 19.25 -1.54
C GLU A 216 6.78 18.89 -0.11
N LEU A 217 6.84 17.61 0.26
CA LEU A 217 6.59 17.18 1.62
C LEU A 217 7.60 17.82 2.60
N PHE A 218 8.90 17.76 2.31
CA PHE A 218 9.92 18.41 3.13
C PHE A 218 9.70 19.93 3.26
N ARG A 219 9.31 20.60 2.17
CA ARG A 219 8.96 22.02 2.19
C ARG A 219 7.79 22.29 3.13
N HIS A 220 6.75 21.45 3.13
CA HIS A 220 5.60 21.58 4.02
C HIS A 220 5.96 21.30 5.48
N LEU A 221 6.72 20.25 5.77
CA LEU A 221 7.18 19.91 7.13
C LEU A 221 8.04 21.03 7.72
N THR A 222 8.98 21.56 6.92
CA THR A 222 9.83 22.71 7.32
C THR A 222 8.98 23.94 7.66
N ALA A 223 8.00 24.25 6.81
CA ALA A 223 7.11 25.39 7.03
C ALA A 223 6.18 25.19 8.25
N ALA A 224 5.73 23.96 8.51
CA ALA A 224 4.90 23.62 9.65
C ALA A 224 5.69 23.72 10.97
N HIS A 225 6.89 23.12 11.01
CA HIS A 225 7.79 23.18 12.16
C HIS A 225 8.18 24.63 12.50
N GLY A 226 8.46 25.47 11.50
CA GLY A 226 8.77 26.89 11.72
C GLY A 226 7.60 27.70 12.33
N LYS A 227 6.35 27.28 12.12
CA LYS A 227 5.15 27.93 12.67
C LYS A 227 4.74 27.37 14.03
N MET A 228 4.89 26.06 14.21
CA MET A 228 4.41 25.31 15.37
C MET A 228 5.45 24.27 15.80
N PRO A 229 6.62 24.67 16.31
CA PRO A 229 7.70 23.72 16.63
C PRO A 229 7.30 22.75 17.74
N PHE A 230 6.41 23.15 18.65
CA PHE A 230 5.90 22.32 19.74
C PHE A 230 4.89 21.25 19.31
N ALA A 231 4.47 21.24 18.04
CA ALA A 231 3.57 20.22 17.50
C ALA A 231 4.30 18.92 17.12
N PHE A 232 5.64 18.93 17.15
CA PHE A 232 6.47 17.80 16.80
C PHE A 232 7.38 17.45 18.00
N PRO A 233 7.55 16.17 18.34
CA PRO A 233 8.46 15.76 19.43
C PRO A 233 9.94 15.92 19.04
N SER A 234 10.24 15.87 17.74
CA SER A 234 11.57 16.05 17.15
C SER A 234 11.46 16.92 15.88
N HIS A 235 12.59 17.27 15.24
CA HIS A 235 12.53 17.96 13.96
C HIS A 235 11.95 17.01 12.90
N PRO A 236 10.78 17.32 12.32
CA PRO A 236 10.12 16.43 11.37
C PRO A 236 10.81 16.41 9.99
#